data_AF-A0AAD6WA84-F1
#
_entry.id   AF-A0AAD6WA84-F1
#
_cell.length_a   1.000
_cell.length_b   1.000
_cell.length_c   1.000
_cell.angle_alpha   90.00
_cell.angle_beta   90.00
_cell.angle_gamma   90.00
#
_symmetry.space_group_name_H-M   'P 1'
#
loop_
_entity.id
_entity.type
_entity.pdbx_description
1 polymer ?
#
loop_
_entity_poly.entity_id
_entity_poly.type
_entity_poly.pdbx_seq_one_letter_code
_entity_poly.pdbx_strand_id
1 'polypeptide(L)'
;MPVSEDAMVEGFLQIVSEARLSVKQFCKTLVGQIEETDSTLMDNLNLLLQPHKLSLNSRYSKAVLYHLEAVINQSLYQDFENSVFQKNGSPKNLDPNQDRQAQFSSFVALRNLSWSEVLRKGTKYYSEEFSKFCDQKMSSIITAMNWTRPWPEQLLQAFFVAAKCIWLLHLLAFSFNPPLGILRVEENRSFDSHFMEDMFMDRQRSLGPSRVKIMVMPGFYVQDRVLRCKVLCRHKSVP
;
A
#
# COMPACT_ATOMS: atom_id res chain seq x y z
N MET A 1 -7.72 29.56 -8.49
CA MET A 1 -7.98 28.86 -9.78
C MET A 1 -8.31 27.41 -9.45
N PRO A 2 -9.37 26.81 -10.02
CA PRO A 2 -9.57 25.37 -9.88
C PRO A 2 -8.33 24.64 -10.43
N VAL A 3 -7.86 23.61 -9.74
CA VAL A 3 -6.74 22.78 -10.20
C VAL A 3 -7.16 22.11 -11.50
N SER A 4 -6.32 22.18 -12.54
CA SER A 4 -6.64 21.53 -13.81
C SER A 4 -6.67 20.00 -13.62
N GLU A 5 -7.43 19.33 -14.47
CA GLU A 5 -7.53 17.87 -14.42
C GLU A 5 -6.17 17.19 -14.64
N ASP A 6 -5.34 17.72 -15.56
CA ASP A 6 -3.96 17.26 -15.77
C ASP A 6 -3.11 17.40 -14.50
N ALA A 7 -3.23 18.52 -13.77
CA ALA A 7 -2.49 18.72 -12.52
C ALA A 7 -2.96 17.76 -11.41
N MET A 8 -4.25 17.41 -11.40
CA MET A 8 -4.79 16.38 -10.50
C MET A 8 -4.21 15.00 -10.82
N VAL A 9 -4.12 14.64 -12.11
CA VAL A 9 -3.53 13.38 -12.57
C VAL A 9 -2.05 13.29 -12.18
N GLU A 10 -1.26 14.32 -12.48
CA GLU A 10 0.16 14.34 -12.10
C GLU A 10 0.34 14.27 -10.58
N GLY A 11 -0.50 14.99 -9.82
CA GLY A 11 -0.54 14.89 -8.37
C GLY A 11 -0.85 13.48 -7.88
N PHE A 12 -1.83 12.80 -8.50
CA PHE A 12 -2.16 11.42 -8.17
C PHE A 12 -0.99 10.46 -8.44
N LEU A 13 -0.36 10.56 -9.62
CA LEU A 13 0.80 9.73 -9.99
C LEU A 13 1.98 9.93 -9.04
N GLN A 14 2.24 11.18 -8.64
CA GLN A 14 3.27 11.50 -7.65
C GLN A 14 2.97 10.84 -6.30
N ILE A 15 1.74 10.94 -5.80
CA ILE A 15 1.35 10.31 -4.52
C ILE A 15 1.38 8.77 -4.62
N VAL A 16 1.07 8.16 -5.77
CA VAL A 16 1.30 6.71 -5.95
C VAL A 16 2.78 6.37 -5.81
N SER A 17 3.67 7.15 -6.41
CA SER A 17 5.12 6.94 -6.29
C SER A 17 5.57 7.04 -4.83
N GLU A 18 5.11 8.06 -4.10
CA GLU A 18 5.40 8.25 -2.67
C GLU A 18 4.83 7.13 -1.80
N ALA A 19 3.61 6.68 -2.04
CA ALA A 19 3.00 5.54 -1.36
C ALA A 19 3.82 4.26 -1.57
N ARG A 20 4.28 4.02 -2.80
CA ARG A 20 5.11 2.85 -3.12
C ARG A 20 6.47 2.91 -2.40
N LEU A 21 7.13 4.07 -2.43
CA LEU A 21 8.43 4.26 -1.76
C LEU A 21 8.33 4.17 -0.24
N SER A 22 7.29 4.75 0.35
CA SER A 22 7.07 4.75 1.80
C SER A 22 6.75 3.36 2.33
N VAL A 23 5.93 2.56 1.64
CA VAL A 23 5.70 1.14 2.02
C VAL A 23 6.99 0.33 1.95
N LYS A 24 7.79 0.50 0.89
CA LYS A 24 9.10 -0.15 0.78
C LYS A 24 10.02 0.24 1.93
N GLN A 25 10.07 1.51 2.31
CA GLN A 25 10.86 1.97 3.45
C GLN A 25 10.33 1.42 4.77
N PHE A 26 9.01 1.39 4.95
CA PHE A 26 8.37 0.79 6.12
C PHE A 26 8.73 -0.70 6.25
N CYS A 27 8.67 -1.47 5.17
CA CYS A 27 9.09 -2.88 5.18
C CYS A 27 10.57 -3.05 5.54
N LYS A 28 11.46 -2.18 5.03
CA LYS A 28 12.88 -2.19 5.42
C LYS A 28 13.08 -1.88 6.90
N THR A 29 12.41 -0.84 7.41
CA THR A 29 12.47 -0.49 8.83
C THR A 29 11.95 -1.64 9.69
N LEU A 30 10.83 -2.24 9.30
CA LEU A 30 10.22 -3.39 9.96
C LEU A 30 11.21 -4.56 10.05
N VAL A 31 11.82 -4.95 8.93
CA VAL A 31 12.84 -6.01 8.91
C VAL A 31 14.04 -5.65 9.77
N GLY A 32 14.47 -4.39 9.76
CA GLY A 32 15.56 -3.91 10.59
C GLY A 32 15.24 -3.94 12.09
N GLN A 33 13.97 -3.89 12.47
CA GLN A 33 13.56 -4.06 13.87
C GLN A 33 13.59 -5.53 14.31
N ILE A 34 13.48 -6.51 13.39
CA ILE A 34 13.49 -7.93 13.77
C ILE A 34 14.88 -8.28 14.31
N GLU A 35 14.96 -8.44 15.63
CA GLU A 35 16.16 -8.87 16.34
C GLU A 35 16.33 -10.38 16.21
N GLU A 36 17.59 -10.84 16.10
CA GLU A 36 17.91 -12.26 16.00
C GLU A 36 17.58 -13.05 17.28
N THR A 37 17.41 -12.35 18.39
CA THR A 37 17.00 -12.90 19.68
C THR A 37 15.48 -13.07 19.81
N ASP A 38 14.68 -12.51 18.91
CA ASP A 38 13.22 -12.62 18.92
C ASP A 38 12.75 -13.84 18.13
N SER A 39 12.99 -15.04 18.70
CA SER A 39 12.67 -16.31 18.07
C SER A 39 11.17 -16.44 17.72
N THR A 40 10.29 -15.98 18.63
CA THR A 40 8.83 -16.06 18.43
C THR A 40 8.37 -15.22 17.24
N LEU A 41 8.82 -13.96 17.13
CA LEU A 41 8.46 -13.12 15.99
C LEU A 41 9.06 -13.63 14.68
N MET A 42 10.30 -14.12 14.72
CA MET A 42 10.91 -14.74 13.56
C MET A 42 10.15 -15.98 13.08
N ASP A 43 9.70 -16.84 13.99
CA ASP A 43 8.91 -18.03 13.66
C ASP A 43 7.55 -17.65 13.04
N ASN A 44 6.85 -16.68 13.64
CA ASN A 44 5.59 -16.15 13.11
C ASN A 44 5.72 -15.63 11.67
N LEU A 45 6.76 -14.84 11.41
CA LEU A 45 7.01 -14.28 10.08
C LEU A 45 7.51 -15.34 9.09
N ASN A 46 8.28 -16.34 9.55
CA ASN A 46 8.66 -17.48 8.72
C ASN A 46 7.44 -18.31 8.31
N LEU A 47 6.44 -18.49 9.17
CA LEU A 47 5.17 -19.16 8.81
C LEU A 47 4.45 -18.42 7.67
N LEU A 48 4.47 -17.08 7.66
CA LEU A 48 3.91 -16.27 6.59
C LEU A 48 4.67 -16.44 5.25
N LEU A 49 5.99 -16.65 5.31
CA LEU A 49 6.86 -16.79 4.15
C LEU A 49 6.96 -18.24 3.62
N GLN A 50 6.67 -19.23 4.47
CA GLN A 50 6.80 -20.66 4.18
C GLN A 50 6.01 -21.11 2.93
N PRO A 51 4.73 -20.70 2.71
CA PRO A 51 3.98 -21.08 1.50
C PRO A 51 4.68 -20.65 0.20
N HIS A 52 5.56 -19.67 0.29
CA HIS A 52 6.31 -19.12 -0.83
C HIS A 52 7.74 -19.65 -0.93
N LYS A 53 8.11 -20.62 -0.09
CA LYS A 53 9.45 -21.21 0.06
C LYS A 53 10.52 -20.17 0.40
N LEU A 54 10.16 -19.22 1.26
CA LEU A 54 11.04 -18.14 1.72
C LEU A 54 11.27 -18.24 3.23
N SER A 55 12.35 -17.59 3.70
CA SER A 55 12.71 -17.52 5.11
C SER A 55 13.42 -16.21 5.43
N LEU A 56 13.18 -15.70 6.64
CA LEU A 56 13.85 -14.55 7.23
C LEU A 56 15.36 -14.74 7.45
N ASN A 57 15.90 -15.95 7.33
CA ASN A 57 17.35 -16.16 7.25
C ASN A 57 17.98 -15.36 6.09
N SER A 58 17.16 -15.04 5.07
CA SER A 58 17.50 -14.16 3.96
C SER A 58 16.67 -12.87 3.98
N ARG A 59 16.45 -12.27 5.16
CA ARG A 59 15.51 -11.16 5.37
C ARG A 59 15.74 -9.93 4.49
N TYR A 60 16.98 -9.71 4.04
CA TYR A 60 17.33 -8.62 3.13
C TYR A 60 17.25 -8.99 1.64
N SER A 61 16.88 -10.22 1.31
CA SER A 61 16.67 -10.62 -0.08
C SER A 61 15.50 -9.86 -0.69
N LYS A 62 15.61 -9.51 -1.98
CA LYS A 62 14.52 -8.87 -2.72
C LYS A 62 13.23 -9.69 -2.64
N ALA A 63 13.33 -11.01 -2.66
CA ALA A 63 12.18 -11.91 -2.56
C ALA A 63 11.43 -11.75 -1.24
N VAL A 64 12.12 -11.78 -0.10
CA VAL A 64 11.48 -11.58 1.21
C VAL A 64 10.86 -10.20 1.30
N LEU A 65 11.59 -9.15 0.92
CA LEU A 65 11.08 -7.77 0.97
C LEU A 65 9.81 -7.60 0.12
N TYR A 66 9.75 -8.14 -1.09
CA TYR A 66 8.55 -8.04 -1.93
C TYR A 66 7.35 -8.83 -1.39
N HIS A 67 7.56 -9.95 -0.69
CA HIS A 67 6.44 -10.65 -0.05
C HIS A 67 5.95 -9.91 1.19
N LEU A 68 6.84 -9.29 1.97
CA LEU A 68 6.43 -8.40 3.06
C LEU A 68 5.69 -7.18 2.52
N GLU A 69 6.19 -6.52 1.47
CA GLU A 69 5.50 -5.43 0.79
C GLU A 69 4.10 -5.85 0.32
N ALA A 70 3.94 -7.07 -0.21
CA ALA A 70 2.64 -7.60 -0.63
C ALA A 70 1.65 -7.71 0.55
N VAL A 71 2.07 -8.28 1.68
CA VAL A 71 1.24 -8.41 2.90
C VAL A 71 0.85 -7.03 3.43
N ILE A 72 1.83 -6.13 3.55
CA ILE A 72 1.59 -4.77 4.04
C ILE A 72 0.63 -4.01 3.11
N ASN A 73 0.84 -4.09 1.80
CA ASN A 73 -0.05 -3.45 0.83
C ASN A 73 -1.46 -4.07 0.87
N GLN A 74 -1.59 -5.37 1.07
CA GLN A 74 -2.90 -6.01 1.25
C GLN A 74 -3.66 -5.40 2.43
N SER A 75 -3.01 -5.23 3.58
CA SER A 75 -3.63 -4.59 4.76
C SER A 75 -3.95 -3.11 4.51
N LEU A 76 -2.97 -2.34 4.02
CA LEU A 76 -3.11 -0.88 3.88
C LEU A 76 -4.15 -0.49 2.82
N TYR A 77 -4.23 -1.23 1.70
CA TYR A 77 -5.19 -0.98 0.64
C TYR A 77 -6.51 -1.73 0.79
N GLN A 78 -6.72 -2.50 1.88
CA GLN A 78 -8.01 -3.15 2.13
C GLN A 78 -9.13 -2.10 2.15
N ASP A 79 -10.24 -2.38 1.46
CA ASP A 79 -11.44 -1.52 1.36
C ASP A 79 -11.23 -0.17 0.66
N PHE A 80 -10.16 0.00 -0.12
CA PHE A 80 -9.86 1.24 -0.87
C PHE A 80 -11.00 1.68 -1.80
N GLU A 81 -11.78 0.75 -2.35
CA GLU A 81 -12.91 1.01 -3.24
C GLU A 81 -14.08 1.72 -2.54
N ASN A 82 -14.10 1.72 -1.21
CA ASN A 82 -15.15 2.36 -0.43
C ASN A 82 -14.71 3.78 -0.06
N SER A 83 -15.65 4.74 -0.10
CA SER A 83 -15.40 6.18 0.10
C SER A 83 -14.84 6.57 1.48
N VAL A 84 -14.80 5.63 2.44
CA VAL A 84 -14.31 5.85 3.80
C VAL A 84 -13.37 4.74 4.29
N PHE A 85 -12.78 3.93 3.39
CA PHE A 85 -11.91 2.78 3.76
C PHE A 85 -12.55 1.74 4.69
N GLN A 86 -13.87 1.59 4.64
CA GLN A 86 -14.60 0.61 5.45
C GLN A 86 -15.55 -0.17 4.56
N LYS A 87 -15.64 -1.47 4.83
CA LYS A 87 -16.64 -2.34 4.21
C LYS A 87 -18.04 -1.79 4.50
N ASN A 88 -18.81 -1.51 3.44
CA ASN A 88 -20.15 -0.91 3.50
C ASN A 88 -20.19 0.51 4.12
N GLY A 89 -19.08 1.25 4.09
CA GLY A 89 -19.07 2.63 4.55
C GLY A 89 -19.91 3.55 3.68
N SER A 90 -20.62 4.50 4.29
CA SER A 90 -21.43 5.49 3.57
C SER A 90 -20.65 6.80 3.38
N PRO A 91 -20.80 7.49 2.23
CA PRO A 91 -20.26 8.83 2.08
C PRO A 91 -20.87 9.77 3.11
N LYS A 92 -20.08 10.75 3.55
CA LYS A 92 -20.57 11.77 4.50
C LYS A 92 -21.53 12.73 3.83
N ASN A 93 -21.21 13.13 2.59
CA ASN A 93 -22.03 14.02 1.81
C ASN A 93 -22.82 13.20 0.78
N LEU A 94 -24.12 13.48 0.67
CA LEU A 94 -24.99 12.80 -0.29
C LEU A 94 -24.85 13.38 -1.70
N ASP A 95 -24.47 14.65 -1.82
CA ASP A 95 -24.13 15.27 -3.11
C ASP A 95 -22.71 14.86 -3.55
N PRO A 96 -22.56 14.16 -4.69
CA PRO A 96 -21.25 13.73 -5.18
C PRO A 96 -20.26 14.87 -5.43
N ASN A 97 -20.73 16.06 -5.84
CA ASN A 97 -19.85 17.20 -6.07
C ASN A 97 -19.33 17.79 -4.75
N GLN A 98 -20.20 17.86 -3.75
CA GLN A 98 -19.82 18.29 -2.41
C GLN A 98 -18.83 17.31 -1.78
N ASP A 99 -19.08 15.99 -1.91
CA ASP A 99 -18.19 14.97 -1.38
C ASP A 99 -16.80 15.08 -2.00
N ARG A 100 -16.72 15.14 -3.33
CA ARG A 100 -15.48 15.30 -4.09
C ARG A 100 -14.66 16.51 -3.62
N GLN A 101 -15.33 17.66 -3.43
CA GLN A 101 -14.68 18.87 -2.92
C GLN A 101 -14.17 18.70 -1.47
N ALA A 102 -14.92 17.98 -0.63
CA ALA A 102 -14.52 17.68 0.74
C ALA A 102 -13.31 16.73 0.78
N GLN A 103 -13.24 15.73 -0.10
CA GLN A 103 -12.08 14.84 -0.24
C GLN A 103 -10.83 15.64 -0.62
N PHE A 104 -10.93 16.51 -1.63
CA PHE A 104 -9.80 17.33 -2.07
C PHE A 104 -9.34 18.31 -0.98
N SER A 105 -10.29 18.93 -0.28
CA SER A 105 -9.99 19.84 0.84
C SER A 105 -9.25 19.11 1.97
N SER A 106 -9.68 17.88 2.28
CA SER A 106 -9.00 17.02 3.27
C SER A 106 -7.59 16.64 2.80
N PHE A 107 -7.40 16.37 1.51
CA PHE A 107 -6.07 16.10 0.94
C PHE A 107 -5.14 17.30 1.14
N VAL A 108 -5.59 18.51 0.79
CA VAL A 108 -4.80 19.73 0.94
C VAL A 108 -4.43 19.98 2.41
N ALA A 109 -5.35 19.75 3.34
CA ALA A 109 -5.12 19.93 4.77
C ALA A 109 -4.07 18.95 5.34
N LEU A 110 -4.05 17.70 4.85
CA LEU A 110 -3.22 16.63 5.41
C LEU A 110 -1.88 16.44 4.68
N ARG A 111 -1.72 16.92 3.43
CA ARG A 111 -0.52 16.62 2.62
C ARG A 111 0.79 16.97 3.32
N ASN A 112 0.81 18.11 4.00
CA ASN A 112 2.00 18.65 4.68
C ASN A 112 2.14 18.18 6.14
N LEU A 113 1.21 17.37 6.66
CA LEU A 113 1.25 16.90 8.04
C LEU A 113 2.52 16.08 8.28
N SER A 114 3.32 16.51 9.25
CA SER A 114 4.60 15.89 9.59
C SER A 114 4.49 14.95 10.80
N TRP A 115 5.48 14.05 10.95
CA TRP A 115 5.56 13.17 12.12
C TRP A 115 5.72 13.94 13.43
N SER A 116 6.52 15.01 13.44
CA SER A 116 6.73 15.85 14.63
C SER A 116 5.45 16.54 15.10
N GLU A 117 4.59 16.95 14.17
CA GLU A 117 3.26 17.48 14.47
C GLU A 117 2.33 16.45 15.10
N VAL A 118 2.38 15.21 14.60
CA VAL A 118 1.60 14.08 15.12
C VAL A 118 2.11 13.64 16.49
N LEU A 119 3.42 13.58 16.73
CA LEU A 119 3.97 13.29 18.05
C LEU A 119 3.48 14.30 19.11
N ARG A 120 3.31 15.56 18.71
CA ARG A 120 2.92 16.63 19.64
C ARG A 120 1.42 16.69 19.94
N LYS A 121 0.57 16.46 18.94
CA LYS A 121 -0.90 16.66 19.06
C LYS A 121 -1.75 15.41 18.81
N GLY A 122 -1.15 14.34 18.30
CA GLY A 122 -1.85 13.15 17.82
C GLY A 122 -2.50 13.35 16.45
N THR A 123 -2.71 12.26 15.72
CA THR A 123 -3.40 12.22 14.41
C THR A 123 -4.84 12.74 14.49
N LYS A 124 -5.56 12.37 15.56
CA LYS A 124 -6.97 12.76 15.78
C LYS A 124 -7.19 14.27 15.83
N TYR A 125 -6.19 15.05 16.24
CA TYR A 125 -6.27 16.52 16.22
C TYR A 125 -6.44 17.07 14.80
N TYR A 126 -5.85 16.40 13.80
CA TYR A 126 -5.86 16.85 12.41
C TYR A 126 -6.98 16.22 11.58
N SER A 127 -7.28 14.94 11.82
CA SER A 127 -8.44 14.26 11.23
C SER A 127 -8.79 13.00 12.04
N GLU A 128 -10.05 12.91 12.45
CA GLU A 128 -10.55 11.75 13.18
C GLU A 128 -10.62 10.51 12.27
N GLU A 129 -10.99 10.68 11.01
CA GLU A 129 -11.10 9.62 10.01
C GLU A 129 -9.72 9.04 9.69
N PHE A 130 -8.73 9.91 9.49
CA PHE A 130 -7.36 9.47 9.26
C PHE A 130 -6.78 8.76 10.49
N SER A 131 -7.11 9.21 11.70
CA SER A 131 -6.72 8.51 12.93
C SER A 131 -7.34 7.11 13.00
N LYS A 132 -8.65 6.98 12.76
CA LYS A 132 -9.35 5.68 12.73
C LYS A 132 -8.77 4.76 11.67
N PHE A 133 -8.45 5.29 10.49
CA PHE A 133 -7.76 4.56 9.44
C PHE A 133 -6.40 4.03 9.93
N CYS A 134 -5.56 4.88 10.55
CA CYS A 134 -4.27 4.45 11.09
C CYS A 134 -4.42 3.32 12.11
N ASP A 135 -5.34 3.46 13.07
CA ASP A 135 -5.58 2.46 14.11
C ASP A 135 -6.02 1.11 13.51
N GLN A 136 -6.98 1.15 12.57
CA GLN A 136 -7.47 -0.04 11.87
C GLN A 136 -6.37 -0.72 11.05
N LYS A 137 -5.58 0.06 10.29
CA LYS A 137 -4.51 -0.49 9.45
C LYS A 137 -3.36 -1.04 10.27
N MET A 138 -2.96 -0.36 11.34
CA MET A 138 -1.94 -0.86 12.26
C MET A 138 -2.39 -2.18 12.90
N SER A 139 -3.62 -2.23 13.41
CA SER A 139 -4.19 -3.46 13.98
C SER A 139 -4.25 -4.62 12.97
N SER A 140 -4.62 -4.33 11.72
CA SER A 140 -4.66 -5.32 10.63
C SER A 140 -3.27 -5.88 10.33
N ILE A 141 -2.24 -5.02 10.29
CA ILE A 141 -0.85 -5.41 10.04
C ILE A 141 -0.30 -6.24 11.22
N ILE A 142 -0.54 -5.79 12.45
CA ILE A 142 -0.15 -6.51 13.67
C ILE A 142 -0.73 -7.92 13.67
N THR A 143 -2.01 -8.05 13.32
CA THR A 143 -2.71 -9.34 13.24
C THR A 143 -2.14 -10.21 12.13
N ALA A 144 -1.97 -9.66 10.92
CA ALA A 144 -1.49 -10.40 9.75
C ALA A 144 -0.08 -10.99 9.94
N MET A 145 0.78 -10.29 10.68
CA MET A 145 2.15 -10.72 10.96
C MET A 145 2.33 -11.39 12.32
N ASN A 146 1.25 -11.51 13.11
CA ASN A 146 1.28 -11.96 14.50
C ASN A 146 2.36 -11.23 15.31
N TRP A 147 2.40 -9.89 15.19
CA TRP A 147 3.41 -9.05 15.83
C TRP A 147 3.07 -8.83 17.32
N THR A 148 3.92 -9.29 18.22
CA THR A 148 3.57 -9.41 19.65
C THR A 148 4.08 -8.27 20.54
N ARG A 149 4.99 -7.43 20.04
CA ARG A 149 5.64 -6.37 20.83
C ARG A 149 5.24 -4.96 20.40
N PRO A 150 5.36 -3.95 21.30
CA PRO A 150 5.13 -2.55 20.92
C PRO A 150 6.04 -2.12 19.77
N TRP A 151 5.51 -1.28 18.88
CA TRP A 151 6.31 -0.72 17.78
C TRP A 151 7.22 0.38 18.30
N PRO A 152 8.54 0.32 18.03
CA PRO A 152 9.45 1.41 18.34
C PRO A 152 9.13 2.65 17.49
N GLU A 153 9.56 3.82 17.94
CA GLU A 153 9.23 5.10 17.30
C GLU A 153 9.60 5.12 15.82
N GLN A 154 10.75 4.56 15.43
CA GLN A 154 11.17 4.53 14.02
C GLN A 154 10.20 3.73 13.15
N LEU A 155 9.63 2.64 13.71
CA LEU A 155 8.65 1.82 13.01
C LEU A 155 7.29 2.53 12.93
N LEU A 156 6.87 3.19 14.02
CA LEU A 156 5.66 4.02 14.05
C LEU A 156 5.74 5.17 13.05
N GLN A 157 6.89 5.86 12.97
CA GLN A 157 7.14 6.92 12.01
C GLN A 157 7.07 6.40 10.57
N ALA A 158 7.73 5.28 10.28
CA ALA A 158 7.73 4.70 8.94
C ALA A 158 6.32 4.23 8.51
N PHE A 159 5.57 3.63 9.45
CA PHE A 159 4.16 3.31 9.24
C PHE A 159 3.33 4.55 8.96
N PHE A 160 3.47 5.60 9.78
CA PHE A 160 2.73 6.84 9.63
C PHE A 160 2.93 7.45 8.23
N VAL A 161 4.17 7.49 7.74
CA VAL A 161 4.46 8.01 6.41
C VAL A 161 3.75 7.18 5.33
N ALA A 162 3.81 5.84 5.42
CA ALA A 162 3.13 4.96 4.47
C ALA A 162 1.60 5.09 4.52
N ALA A 163 1.02 5.06 5.73
CA ALA A 163 -0.41 5.23 5.95
C ALA A 163 -0.90 6.59 5.45
N LYS A 164 -0.15 7.67 5.72
CA LYS A 164 -0.48 9.01 5.22
C LYS A 164 -0.50 9.04 3.70
N CYS A 165 0.51 8.50 3.03
CA CYS A 165 0.57 8.50 1.56
C CYS A 165 -0.64 7.76 0.95
N ILE A 166 -1.03 6.62 1.52
CA ILE A 166 -2.17 5.83 1.04
C ILE A 166 -3.52 6.52 1.34
N TRP A 167 -3.63 7.17 2.49
CA TRP A 167 -4.79 8.00 2.82
C TRP A 167 -4.93 9.18 1.84
N LEU A 168 -3.85 9.91 1.59
CA LEU A 168 -3.83 11.01 0.61
C LEU A 168 -4.16 10.52 -0.80
N LEU A 169 -3.66 9.34 -1.17
CA LEU A 169 -3.95 8.71 -2.46
C LEU A 169 -5.45 8.44 -2.64
N HIS A 170 -6.10 7.94 -1.59
CA HIS A 170 -7.54 7.69 -1.58
C HIS A 170 -8.35 8.98 -1.64
N LEU A 171 -8.00 9.98 -0.82
CA LEU A 171 -8.63 11.30 -0.89
C LEU A 171 -8.55 11.88 -2.30
N LEU A 172 -7.39 11.78 -2.96
CA LEU A 172 -7.25 12.19 -4.35
C LEU A 172 -8.09 11.33 -5.30
N ALA A 173 -8.08 10.00 -5.18
CA ALA A 173 -8.86 9.10 -6.04
C ALA A 173 -10.35 9.48 -6.04
N PHE A 174 -10.92 9.78 -4.86
CA PHE A 174 -12.31 10.20 -4.70
C PHE A 174 -12.54 11.70 -4.96
N SER A 175 -11.47 12.45 -5.26
CA SER A 175 -11.56 13.83 -5.75
C SER A 175 -11.76 13.93 -7.27
N PHE A 176 -11.76 12.80 -8.00
CA PHE A 176 -12.08 12.75 -9.44
C PHE A 176 -13.57 12.50 -9.70
N ASN A 177 -14.00 12.67 -10.95
CA ASN A 177 -15.34 12.32 -11.40
C ASN A 177 -15.30 11.62 -12.77
N PRO A 178 -15.47 10.29 -12.83
CA PRO A 178 -15.70 9.37 -11.71
C PRO A 178 -14.44 9.17 -10.81
N PRO A 179 -14.58 8.62 -9.59
CA PRO A 179 -13.44 8.25 -8.76
C PRO A 179 -12.49 7.28 -9.46
N LEU A 180 -11.18 7.42 -9.20
CA LEU A 180 -10.18 6.53 -9.80
C LEU A 180 -10.21 5.13 -9.16
N GLY A 181 -10.25 4.11 -10.01
CA GLY A 181 -10.35 2.72 -9.59
C GLY A 181 -9.00 2.10 -9.25
N ILE A 182 -8.92 1.37 -8.14
CA ILE A 182 -7.78 0.52 -7.83
C ILE A 182 -7.83 -0.76 -8.67
N LEU A 183 -6.70 -1.11 -9.27
CA LEU A 183 -6.50 -2.35 -10.01
C LEU A 183 -5.78 -3.36 -9.09
N ARG A 184 -6.38 -4.53 -8.90
CA ARG A 184 -5.76 -5.67 -8.21
C ARG A 184 -5.76 -6.90 -9.11
N VAL A 185 -4.80 -7.78 -8.86
CA VAL A 185 -4.62 -9.02 -9.61
C VAL A 185 -4.48 -10.18 -8.63
N GLU A 186 -5.23 -11.24 -8.88
CA GLU A 186 -5.24 -12.43 -8.04
C GLU A 186 -4.03 -13.33 -8.31
N GLU A 187 -3.70 -14.16 -7.33
CA GLU A 187 -2.75 -15.25 -7.51
C GLU A 187 -3.19 -16.19 -8.65
N ASN A 188 -2.22 -16.76 -9.36
CA ASN A 188 -2.39 -17.69 -10.48
C ASN A 188 -3.04 -17.12 -11.75
N ARG A 189 -3.34 -15.82 -11.79
CA ARG A 189 -3.75 -15.13 -13.01
C ARG A 189 -2.62 -15.16 -14.06
N SER A 190 -2.97 -15.30 -15.34
CA SER A 190 -2.01 -15.15 -16.43
C SER A 190 -1.42 -13.74 -16.41
N PHE A 191 -0.11 -13.63 -16.61
CA PHE A 191 0.56 -12.35 -16.72
C PHE A 191 0.10 -11.59 -17.97
N ASP A 192 -0.23 -10.32 -17.81
CA ASP A 192 -0.56 -9.40 -18.90
C ASP A 192 0.24 -8.10 -18.75
N SER A 193 1.14 -7.85 -19.69
CA SER A 193 2.04 -6.69 -19.67
C SER A 193 1.33 -5.34 -19.79
N HIS A 194 0.06 -5.31 -20.24
CA HIS A 194 -0.70 -4.06 -20.26
C HIS A 194 -1.08 -3.61 -18.85
N PHE A 195 -1.36 -4.56 -17.95
CA PHE A 195 -1.85 -4.31 -16.59
C PHE A 195 -0.82 -4.60 -15.49
N MET A 196 0.27 -5.32 -15.81
CA MET A 196 1.20 -5.87 -14.83
C MET A 196 2.66 -5.60 -15.21
N GLU A 197 3.48 -5.38 -14.19
CA GLU A 197 4.94 -5.27 -14.25
C GLU A 197 5.53 -6.32 -13.30
N ASP A 198 6.35 -7.23 -13.83
CA ASP A 198 7.01 -8.26 -13.01
C ASP A 198 8.33 -7.71 -12.43
N MET A 199 8.41 -7.70 -11.10
CA MET A 199 9.49 -7.06 -10.35
C MET A 199 10.83 -7.80 -10.39
N PHE A 200 10.87 -9.04 -10.90
CA PHE A 200 12.11 -9.80 -11.09
C PHE A 200 12.64 -9.78 -12.53
N MET A 201 11.94 -9.16 -13.48
CA MET A 201 12.29 -9.19 -14.91
C MET A 201 13.48 -8.31 -15.31
N ASP A 202 14.34 -7.90 -14.38
CA ASP A 202 15.56 -7.15 -14.71
C ASP A 202 16.60 -7.99 -15.48
N ARG A 203 16.38 -9.31 -15.68
CA ARG A 203 17.40 -10.21 -16.28
C ARG A 203 16.95 -11.35 -17.18
N GLN A 204 15.67 -11.58 -17.45
CA GLN A 204 15.27 -12.71 -18.31
C GLN A 204 14.02 -12.36 -19.11
N ARG A 205 14.15 -12.23 -20.42
CA ARG A 205 12.99 -12.31 -21.34
C ARG A 205 12.46 -13.74 -21.29
N SER A 206 11.67 -14.10 -20.28
CA SER A 206 11.08 -15.43 -20.21
C SER A 206 10.01 -15.55 -21.31
N LEU A 207 10.27 -16.39 -22.31
CA LEU A 207 9.42 -16.61 -23.49
C LEU A 207 8.21 -17.54 -23.22
N GLY A 208 8.01 -17.97 -21.97
CA GLY A 208 6.95 -18.92 -21.57
C GLY A 208 5.76 -18.28 -20.86
N PRO A 209 4.60 -18.97 -20.80
CA PRO A 209 3.43 -18.49 -20.07
C PRO A 209 3.77 -18.35 -18.59
N SER A 210 3.67 -17.11 -18.12
CA SER A 210 3.93 -16.73 -16.75
C SER A 210 2.61 -16.54 -15.98
N ARG A 211 2.58 -16.95 -14.71
CA ARG A 211 1.43 -16.74 -13.83
C ARG A 211 1.84 -15.93 -12.61
N VAL A 212 0.94 -15.07 -12.14
CA VAL A 212 1.14 -14.26 -10.94
C VAL A 212 1.32 -15.19 -9.72
N LYS A 213 2.45 -15.05 -9.03
CA LYS A 213 2.72 -15.65 -7.71
C LYS A 213 1.99 -14.86 -6.64
N ILE A 214 2.17 -13.54 -6.65
CA ILE A 214 1.61 -12.61 -5.68
C ILE A 214 1.65 -11.19 -6.27
N MET A 215 0.64 -10.39 -5.95
CA MET A 215 0.64 -8.96 -6.22
C MET A 215 1.42 -8.25 -5.11
N VAL A 216 2.51 -7.57 -5.48
CA VAL A 216 3.34 -6.80 -4.54
C VAL A 216 2.68 -5.45 -4.26
N MET A 217 2.22 -4.76 -5.30
CA MET A 217 1.60 -3.44 -5.19
C MET A 217 0.42 -3.32 -6.16
N PRO A 218 -0.68 -2.69 -5.75
CA PRO A 218 -1.80 -2.45 -6.66
C PRO A 218 -1.43 -1.47 -7.77
N GLY A 219 -2.22 -1.55 -8.84
CA GLY A 219 -2.28 -0.59 -9.93
C GLY A 219 -3.48 0.32 -9.79
N PHE A 220 -3.68 1.21 -10.76
CA PHE A 220 -4.82 2.12 -10.81
C PHE A 220 -5.27 2.39 -12.25
N TYR A 221 -6.57 2.55 -12.44
CA TYR A 221 -7.15 3.11 -13.64
C TYR A 221 -7.20 4.63 -13.49
N VAL A 222 -6.41 5.33 -14.30
CA VAL A 222 -6.26 6.78 -14.24
C VAL A 222 -6.69 7.34 -15.59
N GLN A 223 -7.98 7.68 -15.71
CA GLN A 223 -8.61 8.09 -16.97
C GLN A 223 -8.38 7.07 -18.10
N ASP A 224 -7.64 7.46 -19.15
CA ASP A 224 -7.29 6.64 -20.32
C ASP A 224 -6.02 5.80 -20.10
N ARG A 225 -5.37 5.92 -18.94
CA ARG A 225 -4.12 5.23 -18.62
C ARG A 225 -4.31 4.17 -17.56
N VAL A 226 -3.49 3.12 -17.67
CA VAL A 226 -3.37 2.09 -16.64
C VAL A 226 -2.02 2.23 -15.95
N LEU A 227 -2.06 2.52 -14.66
CA LEU A 227 -0.90 2.37 -13.79
C LEU A 227 -0.81 0.90 -13.37
N ARG A 228 0.19 0.19 -13.89
CA ARG A 228 0.31 -1.27 -13.75
C ARG A 228 0.47 -1.70 -12.30
N CYS A 229 -0.10 -2.87 -11.99
CA CYS A 229 0.23 -3.63 -10.79
C CYS A 229 1.69 -4.06 -10.83
N LYS A 230 2.33 -4.09 -9.67
CA LYS A 230 3.64 -4.73 -9.51
C LYS A 230 3.43 -6.13 -8.97
N VAL A 231 3.93 -7.13 -9.69
CA VAL A 231 3.70 -8.54 -9.38
C VAL A 231 5.02 -9.30 -9.29
N LEU A 232 4.99 -10.44 -8.60
CA LEU A 232 5.99 -11.49 -8.77
C LEU A 232 5.36 -12.60 -9.58
N CYS A 233 6.10 -13.16 -10.52
CA CYS A 233 5.63 -14.25 -11.34
C CYS A 233 6.27 -15.60 -11.00
N ARG A 234 5.54 -16.68 -11.30
CA ARG A 234 6.08 -18.04 -11.43
C ARG A 234 6.25 -18.32 -12.92
N HIS A 235 7.48 -18.54 -13.34
CA HIS A 235 7.78 -18.99 -14.69
C HIS A 235 7.77 -20.51 -14.73
N LYS A 236 7.08 -21.10 -15.71
CA LYS A 236 7.33 -22.49 -16.05
C LYS A 236 8.69 -22.54 -16.74
N SER A 237 9.62 -23.33 -16.22
CA SER A 237 10.77 -23.76 -17.00
C SER A 237 10.23 -24.50 -18.23
N VAL A 238 10.61 -24.04 -19.41
CA VAL A 238 10.44 -24.84 -20.63
C VAL A 238 11.33 -26.09 -20.43
N PRO A 239 10.81 -27.31 -20.64
CA PRO A 239 11.60 -28.52 -20.51
C PRO A 239 12.84 -28.52 -21.40
#